data_AF-A0A2T0UUU5-F1
#
_entry.id   AF-A0A2T0UUU5-F1
#
_cell.length_a   1.000
_cell.length_b   1.000
_cell.length_c   1.000
_cell.angle_alpha   90.00
_cell.angle_beta   90.00
_cell.angle_gamma   90.00
#
_symmetry.space_group_name_H-M   'P 1'
#
loop_
_entity.id
_entity.type
_entity.pdbx_description
1 polymer ?
#
loop_
_entity_poly.entity_id
_entity_poly.type
_entity_poly.pdbx_seq_one_letter_code
_entity_poly.pdbx_strand_id
1 'polypeptide(L)'
;MSPWGGAKIAVALLPLLAALGYGLWALAAADREPPDGVLVEERDQPRLWALVRVLAAAVGTGAPHEIRLTADANAAVREDRRGCRTHRTMSVGAPLFAAMTAAQLAAVLAHELAHYAGRDTRFAGAAYRSRRTYVRTLGALNGDDLLQRGLRAVLDRYGTFVLRASAGLARAQEQAADRAAALAAGSAATAGALALLDPSGPAAADPYDTHPPTARRIAAVAAMRAPGSVPVPAGAAAGLLRDSERLFGAVAGPPANTDAVLANAARATGREPSLPVLLDALDAGLLPDLAPASPGDPPRVRRERARLYVRDGLHGAAAAALTGADARTALPAALDAAVADDPDTAPLRALLTLTTGKANTSWHCS
;
A
#
# COMPACT_ATOMS: atom_id res chain seq x y z
N MET A 1 54.92 0.64 -1.51
CA MET A 1 53.90 0.01 -2.39
C MET A 1 54.05 0.58 -3.78
N SER A 2 54.27 -0.26 -4.81
CA SER A 2 54.48 0.22 -6.18
C SER A 2 53.22 0.92 -6.71
N PRO A 3 53.32 2.12 -7.30
CA PRO A 3 52.17 2.84 -7.88
C PRO A 3 51.46 2.00 -8.96
N TRP A 4 52.18 1.05 -9.57
CA TRP A 4 51.66 0.09 -10.53
C TRP A 4 50.75 -0.97 -9.93
N GLY A 5 50.91 -1.30 -8.64
CA GLY A 5 50.01 -2.22 -7.93
C GLY A 5 48.64 -1.59 -7.66
N GLY A 6 48.61 -0.32 -7.27
CA GLY A 6 47.37 0.44 -7.07
C GLY A 6 46.60 0.65 -8.37
N ALA A 7 47.30 0.97 -9.47
CA ALA A 7 46.69 1.14 -10.78
C ALA A 7 46.07 -0.17 -11.32
N LYS A 8 46.74 -1.32 -11.14
CA LYS A 8 46.21 -2.63 -11.55
C LYS A 8 44.96 -3.02 -10.76
N ILE A 9 44.92 -2.75 -9.46
CA ILE A 9 43.74 -3.00 -8.61
C ILE A 9 42.59 -2.07 -9.00
N ALA A 10 42.85 -0.80 -9.27
CA ALA A 10 41.83 0.16 -9.72
C ALA A 10 41.23 -0.23 -11.09
N VAL A 11 42.07 -0.63 -12.05
CA VAL A 11 41.63 -1.10 -13.38
C VAL A 11 40.82 -2.41 -13.27
N ALA A 12 41.18 -3.30 -12.34
CA ALA A 12 40.43 -4.54 -12.10
C ALA A 12 39.09 -4.32 -11.39
N LEU A 13 38.98 -3.33 -10.49
CA LEU A 13 37.75 -3.02 -9.75
C LEU A 13 36.75 -2.19 -10.56
N LEU A 14 37.22 -1.35 -11.49
CA LEU A 14 36.39 -0.51 -12.36
C LEU A 14 35.28 -1.27 -13.11
N PRO A 15 35.55 -2.39 -13.83
CA PRO A 15 34.50 -3.14 -14.53
C PRO A 15 33.54 -3.83 -13.56
N LEU A 16 33.99 -4.24 -12.37
CA LEU A 16 33.13 -4.82 -11.34
C LEU A 16 32.16 -3.76 -10.76
N LEU A 17 32.66 -2.56 -10.49
CA LEU A 17 31.86 -1.42 -10.05
C LEU A 17 30.91 -0.92 -11.14
N ALA A 18 31.33 -0.95 -12.41
CA ALA A 18 30.50 -0.61 -13.55
C ALA A 18 29.40 -1.64 -13.80
N ALA A 19 29.70 -2.94 -13.67
CA ALA A 19 28.73 -4.02 -13.76
C ALA A 19 27.72 -3.97 -12.60
N LEU A 20 28.19 -3.68 -11.38
CA LEU A 20 27.32 -3.45 -10.22
C LEU A 20 26.43 -2.22 -10.44
N GLY A 21 27.00 -1.11 -10.90
CA GLY A 21 26.26 0.12 -11.23
C GLY A 21 25.24 -0.09 -12.35
N TYR A 22 25.60 -0.84 -13.40
CA TYR A 22 24.72 -1.20 -14.49
C TYR A 22 23.61 -2.16 -14.05
N GLY A 23 23.92 -3.16 -13.23
CA GLY A 23 22.94 -4.09 -12.67
C GLY A 23 21.93 -3.36 -11.77
N LEU A 24 22.39 -2.45 -10.92
CA LEU A 24 21.53 -1.60 -10.10
C LEU A 24 20.68 -0.64 -10.95
N TRP A 25 21.24 -0.07 -12.02
CA TRP A 25 20.50 0.76 -12.96
C TRP A 25 19.45 -0.03 -13.76
N ALA A 26 19.80 -1.22 -14.25
CA ALA A 26 18.92 -2.10 -15.01
C ALA A 26 17.75 -2.60 -14.15
N LEU A 27 18.01 -2.94 -12.89
CA LEU A 27 16.96 -3.28 -11.91
C LEU A 27 16.07 -2.08 -11.58
N ALA A 28 16.64 -0.88 -11.43
CA ALA A 28 15.87 0.35 -11.26
C ALA A 28 15.08 0.76 -12.52
N ALA A 29 15.52 0.33 -13.70
CA ALA A 29 14.85 0.54 -14.99
C ALA A 29 13.81 -0.55 -15.32
N ALA A 30 13.86 -1.69 -14.63
CA ALA A 30 12.87 -2.77 -14.69
C ALA A 30 11.61 -2.49 -13.85
N ASP A 31 11.64 -1.45 -13.00
CA ASP A 31 10.50 -0.89 -12.24
C ASP A 31 9.42 -0.23 -13.16
N ARG A 32 9.35 -0.65 -14.43
CA ARG A 32 8.40 -0.23 -15.48
C ARG A 32 7.23 -1.21 -15.62
N GLU A 33 6.87 -1.93 -14.56
CA GLU A 33 5.58 -2.61 -14.54
C GLU A 33 4.47 -1.55 -14.74
N PRO A 34 3.47 -1.85 -15.61
CA PRO A 34 2.37 -0.94 -15.85
C PRO A 34 1.71 -0.58 -14.51
N PRO A 35 1.17 0.64 -14.37
CA PRO A 35 0.61 1.05 -13.09
C PRO A 35 -0.59 0.17 -12.74
N ASP A 36 -0.40 -0.69 -11.74
CA ASP A 36 -1.43 -1.55 -11.18
C ASP A 36 -2.61 -0.73 -10.65
N GLY A 37 -3.79 -1.34 -10.65
CA GLY A 37 -5.00 -0.76 -10.07
C GLY A 37 -6.04 -0.25 -11.06
N VAL A 38 -7.23 0.03 -10.53
CA VAL A 38 -8.41 0.44 -11.29
C VAL A 38 -8.32 1.92 -11.62
N LEU A 39 -8.47 2.24 -12.92
CA LEU A 39 -8.50 3.62 -13.38
C LEU A 39 -9.69 4.37 -12.78
N VAL A 40 -9.42 5.53 -12.18
CA VAL A 40 -10.44 6.42 -11.63
C VAL A 40 -10.71 7.54 -12.63
N GLU A 41 -11.78 7.39 -13.39
CA GLU A 41 -12.22 8.39 -14.36
C GLU A 41 -12.80 9.64 -13.67
N GLU A 42 -12.44 10.83 -14.15
CA GLU A 42 -12.88 12.11 -13.56
C GLU A 42 -14.39 12.30 -13.64
N ARG A 43 -15.01 11.85 -14.74
CA ARG A 43 -16.47 11.89 -14.92
C ARG A 43 -17.21 11.09 -13.84
N ASP A 44 -16.62 9.99 -13.40
CA ASP A 44 -17.24 9.04 -12.48
C ASP A 44 -16.96 9.46 -11.02
N GLN A 45 -15.75 9.99 -10.75
CA GLN A 45 -15.29 10.36 -9.40
C GLN A 45 -14.83 11.82 -9.28
N PRO A 46 -15.67 12.82 -9.60
CA PRO A 46 -15.22 14.21 -9.73
C PRO A 46 -14.81 14.86 -8.40
N ARG A 47 -15.33 14.38 -7.25
CA ARG A 47 -14.97 14.94 -5.93
C ARG A 47 -13.50 14.67 -5.59
N LEU A 48 -13.03 13.43 -5.82
CA LEU A 48 -11.64 13.07 -5.63
C LEU A 48 -10.72 13.88 -6.57
N TRP A 49 -11.08 13.95 -7.85
CA TRP A 49 -10.31 14.71 -8.83
C TRP A 49 -10.23 16.20 -8.51
N ALA A 50 -11.35 16.82 -8.10
CA ALA A 50 -11.38 18.22 -7.67
C ALA A 50 -10.46 18.44 -6.47
N LEU A 51 -10.53 17.57 -5.45
CA LEU A 51 -9.67 17.64 -4.27
C LEU A 51 -8.19 17.54 -4.68
N VAL A 52 -7.81 16.55 -5.48
CA VAL A 52 -6.42 16.35 -5.92
C VAL A 52 -5.90 17.56 -6.71
N ARG A 53 -6.71 18.15 -7.60
CA ARG A 53 -6.32 19.35 -8.35
C ARG A 53 -6.09 20.56 -7.43
N VAL A 54 -6.96 20.76 -6.44
CA VAL A 54 -6.83 21.88 -5.48
C VAL A 54 -5.62 21.67 -4.57
N LEU A 55 -5.37 20.45 -4.10
CA LEU A 55 -4.18 20.11 -3.31
C LEU A 55 -2.89 20.32 -4.13
N ALA A 56 -2.86 19.86 -5.39
CA ALA A 56 -1.71 20.05 -6.27
C ALA A 56 -1.40 21.55 -6.46
N ALA A 57 -2.43 22.38 -6.68
CA ALA A 57 -2.28 23.82 -6.78
C ALA A 57 -1.76 24.44 -5.47
N ALA A 58 -2.32 24.05 -4.31
CA ALA A 58 -1.91 24.55 -3.00
C ALA A 58 -0.46 24.21 -2.65
N VAL A 59 -0.01 23.03 -3.07
CA VAL A 59 1.36 22.53 -2.85
C VAL A 59 2.35 23.05 -3.91
N GLY A 60 1.85 23.62 -5.01
CA GLY A 60 2.67 24.21 -6.07
C GLY A 60 3.18 23.21 -7.12
N THR A 61 2.45 22.10 -7.33
CA THR A 61 2.74 21.14 -8.40
C THR A 61 1.58 21.05 -9.41
N GLY A 62 1.88 20.49 -10.58
CA GLY A 62 0.85 20.18 -11.58
C GLY A 62 0.08 18.91 -11.19
N ALA A 63 -1.25 18.94 -11.31
CA ALA A 63 -2.11 17.80 -11.02
C ALA A 63 -1.67 16.53 -11.80
N PRO A 64 -1.89 15.33 -11.24
CA PRO A 64 -1.69 14.09 -11.96
C PRO A 64 -2.59 14.04 -13.20
N HIS A 65 -2.12 13.34 -14.22
CA HIS A 65 -2.87 13.09 -15.46
C HIS A 65 -3.82 11.90 -15.30
N GLU A 66 -3.54 11.04 -14.32
CA GLU A 66 -4.23 9.79 -14.09
C GLU A 66 -4.27 9.47 -12.60
N ILE A 67 -5.40 9.00 -12.10
CA ILE A 67 -5.57 8.49 -10.74
C ILE A 67 -5.96 7.01 -10.83
N ARG A 68 -5.32 6.15 -10.04
CA ARG A 68 -5.60 4.72 -9.93
C ARG A 68 -5.85 4.31 -8.50
N LEU A 69 -6.82 3.42 -8.29
CA LEU A 69 -7.05 2.77 -7.01
C LEU A 69 -6.33 1.43 -6.96
N THR A 70 -5.59 1.19 -5.89
CA THR A 70 -4.77 -0.02 -5.70
C THR A 70 -5.21 -0.82 -4.47
N ALA A 71 -4.86 -2.10 -4.43
CA ALA A 71 -5.08 -2.95 -3.25
C ALA A 71 -4.07 -2.65 -2.13
N ASP A 72 -2.90 -2.13 -2.49
CA ASP A 72 -1.87 -1.71 -1.53
C ASP A 72 -2.37 -0.59 -0.64
N ALA A 73 -2.03 -0.63 0.64
CA ALA A 73 -2.37 0.43 1.56
C ALA A 73 -1.35 1.58 1.54
N ASN A 74 -1.15 2.15 0.36
CA ASN A 74 -0.18 3.20 0.13
C ASN A 74 -0.75 4.27 -0.81
N ALA A 75 -0.17 5.47 -0.77
CA ALA A 75 -0.37 6.48 -1.79
C ALA A 75 0.99 6.80 -2.41
N ALA A 76 1.02 6.96 -3.73
CA ALA A 76 2.23 7.35 -4.41
C ALA A 76 1.89 8.10 -5.68
N VAL A 77 2.75 9.02 -6.08
CA VAL A 77 2.75 9.60 -7.41
C VAL A 77 3.93 9.04 -8.18
N ARG A 78 3.74 8.75 -9.47
CA ARG A 78 4.76 8.28 -10.40
C ARG A 78 4.88 9.27 -11.55
N GLU A 79 6.11 9.59 -11.93
CA GLU A 79 6.43 10.37 -13.12
C GLU A 79 7.08 9.48 -14.19
N ASP A 80 6.38 9.26 -15.30
CA ASP A 80 6.92 8.61 -16.49
C ASP A 80 7.21 9.64 -17.57
N ARG A 81 8.35 9.53 -18.24
CA ARG A 81 8.63 10.34 -19.43
C ARG A 81 8.07 9.67 -20.66
N ARG A 82 7.14 10.35 -21.33
CA ARG A 82 6.68 10.00 -22.68
C ARG A 82 7.24 11.05 -23.65
N GLY A 83 8.44 10.78 -24.15
CA GLY A 83 9.22 11.76 -24.93
C GLY A 83 9.61 12.97 -24.06
N CYS A 84 9.28 14.17 -24.51
CA CYS A 84 9.55 15.42 -23.78
C CYS A 84 8.48 15.76 -22.73
N ARG A 85 7.39 14.99 -22.63
CA ARG A 85 6.31 15.24 -21.68
C ARG A 85 6.48 14.34 -20.45
N THR A 86 6.30 14.94 -19.27
CA THR A 86 6.20 14.21 -18.01
C THR A 86 4.73 13.84 -17.80
N HIS A 87 4.43 12.54 -17.78
CA HIS A 87 3.12 12.01 -17.42
C HIS A 87 3.12 11.62 -15.95
N ARG A 88 2.10 12.04 -15.21
CA ARG A 88 1.97 11.79 -13.77
C ARG A 88 0.80 10.86 -13.51
N THR A 89 1.04 9.76 -12.83
CA THR A 89 0.00 8.82 -12.39
C THR A 89 0.04 8.76 -10.86
N MET A 90 -1.09 9.02 -10.21
CA MET A 90 -1.26 8.92 -8.76
C MET A 90 -1.97 7.60 -8.44
N SER A 91 -1.33 6.72 -7.67
CA SER A 91 -1.93 5.51 -7.12
C SER A 91 -2.34 5.76 -5.68
N VAL A 92 -3.58 5.40 -5.31
CA VAL A 92 -4.09 5.53 -3.94
C VAL A 92 -4.73 4.21 -3.52
N GLY A 93 -4.33 3.70 -2.37
CA GLY A 93 -4.84 2.47 -1.81
C GLY A 93 -6.29 2.53 -1.38
N ALA A 94 -7.12 1.58 -1.81
CA ALA A 94 -8.46 1.36 -1.27
C ALA A 94 -8.47 1.26 0.28
N PRO A 95 -7.51 0.58 0.94
CA PRO A 95 -7.45 0.55 2.41
C PRO A 95 -7.34 1.95 3.06
N LEU A 96 -6.72 2.93 2.39
CA LEU A 96 -6.60 4.30 2.93
C LEU A 96 -7.96 5.02 2.92
N PHE A 97 -8.79 4.79 1.91
CA PHE A 97 -10.15 5.35 1.86
C PHE A 97 -11.05 4.76 2.94
N ALA A 98 -10.84 3.49 3.29
CA ALA A 98 -11.57 2.81 4.36
C ALA A 98 -11.12 3.28 5.76
N ALA A 99 -9.80 3.46 5.95
CA ALA A 99 -9.22 3.74 7.27
C ALA A 99 -9.23 5.21 7.70
N MET A 100 -9.35 6.16 6.76
CA MET A 100 -9.10 7.58 7.02
C MET A 100 -10.34 8.46 6.88
N THR A 101 -10.33 9.59 7.57
CA THR A 101 -11.20 10.73 7.24
C THR A 101 -10.74 11.39 5.94
N ALA A 102 -11.65 12.11 5.26
CA ALA A 102 -11.31 12.83 4.04
C ALA A 102 -10.18 13.86 4.25
N ALA A 103 -10.13 14.51 5.42
CA ALA A 103 -9.05 15.44 5.78
C ALA A 103 -7.69 14.73 5.94
N GLN A 104 -7.67 13.57 6.61
CA GLN A 104 -6.45 12.76 6.75
C GLN A 104 -5.96 12.25 5.39
N LEU A 105 -6.86 11.76 4.53
CA LEU A 105 -6.48 11.37 3.17
C LEU A 105 -5.95 12.56 2.37
N ALA A 106 -6.60 13.74 2.45
CA ALA A 106 -6.12 14.95 1.80
C ALA A 106 -4.70 15.34 2.26
N ALA A 107 -4.36 15.13 3.53
CA ALA A 107 -3.02 15.35 4.04
C ALA A 107 -2.00 14.37 3.43
N VAL A 108 -2.35 13.09 3.31
CA VAL A 108 -1.50 12.09 2.62
C VAL A 108 -1.29 12.47 1.16
N LEU A 109 -2.35 12.82 0.44
CA LEU A 109 -2.26 13.22 -0.97
C LEU A 109 -1.42 14.49 -1.16
N ALA A 110 -1.58 15.49 -0.28
CA ALA A 110 -0.76 16.70 -0.30
C ALA A 110 0.73 16.41 -0.03
N HIS A 111 1.03 15.50 0.90
CA HIS A 111 2.39 15.04 1.17
C HIS A 111 3.00 14.39 -0.08
N GLU A 112 2.29 13.45 -0.70
CA GLU A 112 2.75 12.78 -1.93
C GLU A 112 2.95 13.76 -3.09
N LEU A 113 2.07 14.74 -3.25
CA LEU A 113 2.21 15.80 -4.26
C LEU A 113 3.40 16.73 -3.99
N ALA A 114 3.75 16.95 -2.73
CA ALA A 114 4.85 17.85 -2.34
C ALA A 114 6.22 17.33 -2.77
N HIS A 115 6.40 16.01 -2.83
CA HIS A 115 7.60 15.40 -3.41
C HIS A 115 7.83 15.80 -4.88
N TYR A 116 6.79 16.30 -5.57
CA TYR A 116 6.81 16.71 -6.97
C TYR A 116 6.68 18.23 -7.19
N ALA A 117 6.70 19.04 -6.12
CA ALA A 117 6.62 20.51 -6.21
C ALA A 117 7.98 21.19 -6.50
N GLY A 118 9.10 20.47 -6.36
CA GLY A 118 10.45 21.01 -6.54
C GLY A 118 11.07 20.80 -7.93
N ARG A 119 11.82 21.79 -8.42
CA ARG A 119 12.59 21.74 -9.68
C ARG A 119 13.86 20.85 -9.63
N ASP A 120 14.15 20.22 -8.49
CA ASP A 120 15.34 19.38 -8.24
C ASP A 120 15.02 17.88 -8.09
N THR A 121 13.89 17.43 -8.64
CA THR A 121 13.40 16.03 -8.59
C THR A 121 14.33 14.99 -9.24
N ARG A 122 15.37 15.42 -9.95
CA ARG A 122 16.27 14.51 -10.70
C ARG A 122 17.15 13.67 -9.78
N PHE A 123 17.76 14.28 -8.76
CA PHE A 123 18.65 13.58 -7.83
C PHE A 123 17.85 12.89 -6.71
N ALA A 124 16.76 13.55 -6.27
CA ALA A 124 15.82 13.06 -5.27
C ALA A 124 15.10 11.78 -5.70
N GLY A 125 14.49 11.78 -6.89
CA GLY A 125 13.78 10.62 -7.42
C GLY A 125 14.73 9.47 -7.77
N ALA A 126 15.96 9.77 -8.21
CA ALA A 126 16.98 8.75 -8.45
C ALA A 126 17.45 8.08 -7.15
N ALA A 127 17.67 8.87 -6.09
CA ALA A 127 18.00 8.36 -4.76
C ALA A 127 16.86 7.51 -4.19
N TYR A 128 15.61 7.99 -4.24
CA TYR A 128 14.43 7.24 -3.78
C TYR A 128 14.25 5.90 -4.51
N ARG A 129 14.32 5.89 -5.85
CA ARG A 129 14.23 4.66 -6.65
C ARG A 129 15.36 3.68 -6.33
N SER A 130 16.60 4.16 -6.24
CA SER A 130 17.76 3.32 -5.89
C SER A 130 17.59 2.59 -4.54
N ARG A 131 16.92 3.23 -3.58
CA ARG A 131 16.64 2.67 -2.25
C ARG A 131 15.53 1.62 -2.27
N ARG A 132 14.46 1.83 -3.04
CA ARG A 132 13.36 0.86 -3.15
C ARG A 132 13.81 -0.42 -3.87
N THR A 133 14.64 -0.27 -4.91
CA THR A 133 15.30 -1.40 -5.58
C THR A 133 16.27 -2.14 -4.65
N TYR A 134 16.97 -1.43 -3.76
CA TYR A 134 17.84 -2.02 -2.75
C TYR A 134 17.07 -2.90 -1.74
N VAL A 135 16.00 -2.39 -1.13
CA VAL A 135 15.17 -3.15 -0.17
C VAL A 135 14.57 -4.40 -0.82
N ARG A 136 14.08 -4.29 -2.06
CA ARG A 136 13.54 -5.43 -2.81
C ARG A 136 14.60 -6.48 -3.15
N THR A 137 15.79 -6.06 -3.59
CA THR A 137 16.89 -6.99 -3.89
C THR A 137 17.33 -7.75 -2.64
N LEU A 138 17.38 -7.10 -1.47
CA LEU A 138 17.67 -7.78 -0.21
C LEU A 138 16.58 -8.76 0.22
N GLY A 139 15.31 -8.49 -0.11
CA GLY A 139 14.19 -9.42 0.11
C GLY A 139 14.16 -10.60 -0.86
N ALA A 140 14.69 -10.44 -2.08
CA ALA A 140 14.75 -11.49 -3.09
C ALA A 140 15.90 -12.50 -2.88
N LEU A 141 16.93 -12.13 -2.09
CA LEU A 141 18.05 -13.00 -1.73
C LEU A 141 17.67 -13.95 -0.58
N ASN A 142 16.83 -14.97 -0.85
CA ASN A 142 16.34 -15.91 0.16
C ASN A 142 17.20 -17.20 0.33
N GLY A 143 18.41 -17.26 -0.23
CA GLY A 143 19.29 -18.42 -0.11
C GLY A 143 20.42 -18.24 0.91
N ASP A 144 20.78 -19.35 1.57
CA ASP A 144 21.82 -19.42 2.61
C ASP A 144 23.21 -19.84 2.08
N ASP A 145 23.42 -19.90 0.77
CA ASP A 145 24.71 -20.27 0.19
C ASP A 145 25.77 -19.16 0.34
N LEU A 146 27.05 -19.55 0.33
CA LEU A 146 28.18 -18.65 0.59
C LEU A 146 28.23 -17.46 -0.39
N LEU A 147 27.80 -17.67 -1.63
CA LEU A 147 27.73 -16.64 -2.66
C LEU A 147 26.67 -15.58 -2.30
N GLN A 148 25.46 -15.99 -1.93
CA GLN A 148 24.39 -15.07 -1.52
C GLN A 148 24.71 -14.33 -0.23
N ARG A 149 25.37 -14.99 0.74
CA ARG A 149 25.87 -14.31 1.96
C ARG A 149 26.93 -13.25 1.66
N GLY A 150 27.87 -13.57 0.76
CA GLY A 150 28.88 -12.61 0.30
C GLY A 150 28.27 -11.42 -0.44
N LEU A 151 27.33 -11.68 -1.35
CA LEU A 151 26.61 -10.66 -2.10
C LEU A 151 25.76 -9.77 -1.17
N ARG A 152 25.04 -10.37 -0.22
CA ARG A 152 24.28 -9.65 0.82
C ARG A 152 25.18 -8.73 1.63
N ALA A 153 26.35 -9.20 2.07
CA ALA A 153 27.29 -8.37 2.83
C ALA A 153 27.84 -7.18 2.03
N VAL A 154 28.13 -7.37 0.74
CA VAL A 154 28.58 -6.29 -0.16
C VAL A 154 27.46 -5.29 -0.40
N LEU A 155 26.25 -5.77 -0.68
CA LEU A 155 25.06 -4.94 -0.89
C LEU A 155 24.71 -4.17 0.38
N ASP A 156 24.69 -4.80 1.56
CA ASP A 156 24.40 -4.16 2.85
C ASP A 156 25.37 -3.01 3.13
N ARG A 157 26.67 -3.22 2.86
CA ARG A 157 27.69 -2.19 3.09
C ARG A 157 27.56 -1.02 2.12
N TYR A 158 27.28 -1.31 0.85
CA TYR A 158 27.03 -0.29 -0.17
C TYR A 158 25.74 0.49 0.11
N GLY A 159 24.64 -0.21 0.38
CA GLY A 159 23.34 0.38 0.68
C GLY A 159 23.40 1.26 1.94
N THR A 160 24.04 0.79 3.00
CA THR A 160 24.27 1.59 4.22
C THR A 160 25.04 2.87 3.92
N PHE A 161 26.08 2.82 3.08
CA PHE A 161 26.84 4.01 2.68
C PHE A 161 25.96 5.01 1.90
N VAL A 162 25.25 4.54 0.88
CA VAL A 162 24.36 5.39 0.06
C VAL A 162 23.27 6.01 0.92
N LEU A 163 22.64 5.24 1.80
CA LEU A 163 21.59 5.70 2.71
C LEU A 163 22.11 6.77 3.67
N ARG A 164 23.28 6.56 4.31
CA ARG A 164 23.90 7.56 5.21
C ARG A 164 24.28 8.84 4.47
N ALA A 165 24.89 8.71 3.30
CA ALA A 165 25.30 9.86 2.48
C ALA A 165 24.11 10.74 2.03
N SER A 166 22.89 10.17 2.01
CA SER A 166 21.69 10.84 1.51
C SER A 166 20.58 11.03 2.56
N ALA A 167 20.82 10.65 3.82
CA ALA A 167 19.84 10.74 4.92
C ALA A 167 19.51 12.18 5.32
N GLY A 168 20.45 13.12 5.19
CA GLY A 168 20.19 14.54 5.45
C GLY A 168 19.15 15.11 4.47
N LEU A 169 19.34 14.83 3.18
CA LEU A 169 18.43 15.27 2.12
C LEU A 169 17.05 14.62 2.25
N ALA A 170 17.00 13.31 2.52
CA ALA A 170 15.73 12.60 2.73
C ALA A 170 14.91 13.21 3.87
N ARG A 171 15.54 13.48 5.02
CA ARG A 171 14.86 14.11 6.16
C ARG A 171 14.38 15.53 5.86
N ALA A 172 15.13 16.30 5.07
CA ALA A 172 14.70 17.64 4.65
C ALA A 172 13.49 17.57 3.70
N GLN A 173 13.45 16.58 2.82
CA GLN A 173 12.32 16.35 1.91
C GLN A 173 11.06 15.94 2.66
N GLU A 174 11.16 14.98 3.57
CA GLU A 174 10.04 14.57 4.43
C GLU A 174 9.51 15.75 5.25
N GLN A 175 10.39 16.58 5.83
CA GLN A 175 9.97 17.79 6.56
C GLN A 175 9.28 18.82 5.66
N ALA A 176 9.78 19.01 4.43
CA ALA A 176 9.16 19.91 3.48
C ALA A 176 7.78 19.40 3.03
N ALA A 177 7.64 18.11 2.78
CA ALA A 177 6.38 17.46 2.41
C ALA A 177 5.37 17.48 3.56
N ASP A 178 5.79 17.19 4.79
CA ASP A 178 4.96 17.31 6.00
C ASP A 178 4.46 18.74 6.21
N ARG A 179 5.34 19.73 6.01
CA ARG A 179 4.98 21.14 6.10
C ARG A 179 3.96 21.52 5.03
N ALA A 180 4.16 21.07 3.79
CA ALA A 180 3.23 21.33 2.70
C ALA A 180 1.85 20.69 2.96
N ALA A 181 1.83 19.44 3.44
CA ALA A 181 0.61 18.75 3.83
C ALA A 181 -0.14 19.47 4.96
N ALA A 182 0.59 19.92 6.00
CA ALA A 182 0.01 20.67 7.11
C ALA A 182 -0.57 22.03 6.67
N LEU A 183 0.11 22.73 5.76
CA LEU A 183 -0.39 23.99 5.20
C LEU A 183 -1.60 23.79 4.29
N ALA A 184 -1.66 22.69 3.52
CA ALA A 184 -2.75 22.41 2.61
C ALA A 184 -3.98 21.83 3.31
N ALA A 185 -3.83 20.74 4.06
CA ALA A 185 -4.94 19.97 4.65
C ALA A 185 -5.10 20.19 6.18
N GLY A 186 -4.17 20.89 6.82
CA GLY A 186 -4.21 21.23 8.24
C GLY A 186 -3.34 20.32 9.13
N SER A 187 -2.72 20.91 10.15
CA SER A 187 -1.81 20.21 11.08
C SER A 187 -2.46 19.02 11.80
N ALA A 188 -3.72 19.15 12.21
CA ALA A 188 -4.43 18.08 12.91
C ALA A 188 -4.67 16.86 12.01
N ALA A 189 -5.07 17.11 10.75
CA ALA A 189 -5.29 16.07 9.77
C ALA A 189 -3.99 15.34 9.40
N THR A 190 -2.90 16.10 9.17
CA THR A 190 -1.58 15.53 8.88
C THR A 190 -1.03 14.71 10.06
N ALA A 191 -1.12 15.22 11.29
CA ALA A 191 -0.71 14.47 12.47
C ALA A 191 -1.52 13.18 12.67
N GLY A 192 -2.85 13.26 12.48
CA GLY A 192 -3.74 12.09 12.54
C GLY A 192 -3.44 11.06 11.46
N ALA A 193 -3.12 11.49 10.24
CA ALA A 193 -2.74 10.59 9.15
C ALA A 193 -1.41 9.87 9.47
N LEU A 194 -0.40 10.60 9.95
CA LEU A 194 0.88 10.01 10.36
C LEU A 194 0.70 8.98 11.48
N ALA A 195 -0.16 9.26 12.48
CA ALA A 195 -0.44 8.32 13.55
C ALA A 195 -1.14 7.02 13.08
N LEU A 196 -1.97 7.11 12.04
CA LEU A 196 -2.60 5.93 11.41
C LEU A 196 -1.60 5.14 10.57
N LEU A 197 -0.67 5.83 9.92
CA LEU A 197 0.37 5.26 9.05
C LEU A 197 1.59 4.73 9.80
N ASP A 198 1.72 4.98 11.11
CA ASP A 198 2.70 4.32 11.99
C ASP A 198 2.25 4.28 13.47
N PRO A 199 1.50 3.24 13.87
CA PRO A 199 0.98 3.06 15.22
C PRO A 199 2.00 2.51 16.21
N SER A 200 3.20 2.14 15.74
CA SER A 200 4.13 1.27 16.49
C SER A 200 4.86 2.00 17.63
N GLY A 201 4.69 3.32 17.78
CA GLY A 201 5.54 4.10 18.67
C GLY A 201 7.03 4.00 18.25
N PRO A 202 7.98 4.45 19.09
CA PRO A 202 9.39 4.45 18.73
C PRO A 202 9.96 3.02 18.74
N ALA A 203 9.68 2.24 17.70
CA ALA A 203 10.51 1.08 17.39
C ALA A 203 11.94 1.58 17.12
N ALA A 204 12.95 0.83 17.57
CA ALA A 204 14.33 1.16 17.32
C ALA A 204 14.51 1.46 15.82
N ALA A 205 15.01 2.66 15.50
CA ALA A 205 15.19 3.12 14.13
C ALA A 205 15.87 2.00 13.34
N ASP A 206 15.16 1.43 12.37
CA ASP A 206 15.75 0.49 11.43
C ASP A 206 17.00 1.18 10.84
N PRO A 207 18.17 0.52 10.79
CA PRO A 207 19.38 1.09 10.19
C PRO A 207 19.18 1.65 8.77
N TYR A 208 18.11 1.22 8.10
CA TYR A 208 17.68 1.62 6.77
C TYR A 208 16.48 2.59 6.77
N ASP A 209 15.86 2.88 7.91
CA ASP A 209 14.81 3.89 8.02
C ASP A 209 15.41 5.29 7.85
N THR A 210 15.08 5.88 6.71
CA THR A 210 15.51 7.22 6.33
C THR A 210 14.48 8.29 6.65
N HIS A 211 13.32 7.89 7.18
CA HIS A 211 12.31 8.81 7.68
C HIS A 211 12.71 9.25 9.09
N PRO A 212 12.50 10.53 9.44
CA PRO A 212 12.52 10.92 10.84
C PRO A 212 11.49 10.07 11.59
N PRO A 213 11.77 9.67 12.85
CA PRO A 213 10.80 8.92 13.65
C PRO A 213 9.43 9.59 13.62
N THR A 214 8.36 8.81 13.41
CA THR A 214 7.00 9.32 13.21
C THR A 214 6.56 10.24 14.35
N ALA A 215 6.92 9.92 15.60
CA ALA A 215 6.66 10.78 16.75
C ALA A 215 7.24 12.20 16.60
N ARG A 216 8.44 12.33 16.02
CA ARG A 216 9.08 13.63 15.76
C ARG A 216 8.35 14.39 14.64
N ARG A 217 7.90 13.69 13.60
CA ARG A 217 7.12 14.28 12.50
C ARG A 217 5.77 14.79 13.01
N ILE A 218 5.05 13.97 13.76
CA ILE A 218 3.78 14.32 14.41
C ILE A 218 3.97 15.57 15.29
N ALA A 219 4.98 15.59 16.16
CA ALA A 219 5.25 16.73 17.01
C ALA A 219 5.54 18.01 16.21
N ALA A 220 6.36 17.92 15.16
CA ALA A 220 6.72 19.06 14.31
C ALA A 220 5.50 19.63 13.57
N VAL A 221 4.68 18.75 12.98
CA VAL A 221 3.45 19.12 12.27
C VAL A 221 2.41 19.70 13.23
N ALA A 222 2.21 19.09 14.39
CA ALA A 222 1.26 19.56 15.40
C ALA A 222 1.63 20.95 15.93
N ALA A 223 2.94 21.23 16.08
CA ALA A 223 3.43 22.53 16.52
C ALA A 223 3.10 23.67 15.54
N MET A 224 2.92 23.37 14.24
CA MET A 224 2.58 24.39 13.24
C MET A 224 1.17 24.97 13.45
N ARG A 225 0.23 24.20 14.01
CA ARG A 225 -1.17 24.61 14.23
C ARG A 225 -1.84 25.23 12.98
N ALA A 226 -1.46 24.76 11.79
CA ALA A 226 -2.01 25.26 10.55
C ALA A 226 -3.45 24.75 10.39
N PRO A 227 -4.43 25.63 10.08
CA PRO A 227 -5.82 25.21 9.87
C PRO A 227 -6.03 24.44 8.56
N GLY A 228 -5.08 24.53 7.62
CA GLY A 228 -5.24 24.07 6.25
C GLY A 228 -5.83 25.17 5.35
N SER A 229 -5.32 25.27 4.12
CA SER A 229 -5.78 26.23 3.11
C SER A 229 -6.80 25.64 2.14
N VAL A 230 -6.86 24.31 2.03
CA VAL A 230 -7.74 23.59 1.12
C VAL A 230 -9.02 23.16 1.85
N PRO A 231 -10.21 23.54 1.35
CA PRO A 231 -11.46 23.07 1.93
C PRO A 231 -11.64 21.58 1.61
N VAL A 232 -11.70 20.75 2.66
CA VAL A 232 -11.94 19.30 2.54
C VAL A 232 -13.32 18.97 3.13
N PRO A 233 -14.15 18.17 2.45
CA PRO A 233 -15.42 17.71 3.00
C PRO A 233 -15.22 16.98 4.33
N ALA A 234 -16.15 17.16 5.27
CA ALA A 234 -16.16 16.39 6.51
C ALA A 234 -16.59 14.93 6.23
N GLY A 235 -16.11 14.00 7.07
CA GLY A 235 -16.51 12.58 7.04
C GLY A 235 -15.40 11.63 6.60
N ALA A 236 -15.80 10.39 6.30
CA ALA A 236 -14.90 9.32 5.85
C ALA A 236 -14.35 9.61 4.45
N ALA A 237 -13.10 9.21 4.19
CA ALA A 237 -12.46 9.38 2.90
C ALA A 237 -13.18 8.64 1.77
N ALA A 238 -13.83 7.50 2.07
CA ALA A 238 -14.71 6.80 1.14
C ALA A 238 -15.79 7.70 0.52
N GLY A 239 -16.27 8.73 1.24
CA GLY A 239 -17.27 9.70 0.72
C GLY A 239 -16.75 10.65 -0.38
N LEU A 240 -15.44 10.64 -0.65
CA LEU A 240 -14.84 11.31 -1.80
C LEU A 240 -15.07 10.52 -3.10
N LEU A 241 -15.39 9.24 -2.99
CA LEU A 241 -15.79 8.37 -4.09
C LEU A 241 -17.33 8.33 -4.14
N ARG A 242 -17.92 8.64 -5.31
CA ARG A 242 -19.34 8.46 -5.58
C ARG A 242 -19.75 6.99 -5.59
N ASP A 243 -18.83 6.10 -5.97
CA ASP A 243 -19.08 4.67 -6.14
C ASP A 243 -17.91 3.86 -5.54
N SER A 244 -17.74 3.98 -4.22
CA SER A 244 -16.66 3.31 -3.48
C SER A 244 -16.77 1.79 -3.55
N GLU A 245 -17.97 1.24 -3.42
CA GLU A 245 -18.20 -0.21 -3.42
C GLU A 245 -17.77 -0.87 -4.72
N ARG A 246 -18.19 -0.32 -5.87
CA ARG A 246 -17.79 -0.86 -7.18
C ARG A 246 -16.29 -0.76 -7.37
N LEU A 247 -15.68 0.37 -6.99
CA LEU A 247 -14.25 0.57 -7.16
C LEU A 247 -13.43 -0.35 -6.26
N PHE A 248 -13.83 -0.54 -5.00
CA PHE A 248 -13.17 -1.45 -4.08
C PHE A 248 -13.31 -2.91 -4.54
N GLY A 249 -14.49 -3.30 -5.04
CA GLY A 249 -14.69 -4.61 -5.66
C GLY A 249 -13.84 -4.82 -6.92
N ALA A 250 -13.70 -3.79 -7.76
CA ALA A 250 -12.86 -3.87 -8.96
C ALA A 250 -11.36 -3.95 -8.63
N VAL A 251 -10.93 -3.32 -7.54
CA VAL A 251 -9.54 -3.41 -7.02
C VAL A 251 -9.26 -4.80 -6.47
N ALA A 252 -10.25 -5.42 -5.82
CA ALA A 252 -10.17 -6.78 -5.34
C ALA A 252 -10.05 -7.80 -6.50
N GLY A 253 -10.72 -7.53 -7.63
CA GLY A 253 -10.71 -8.39 -8.82
C GLY A 253 -11.75 -9.53 -8.74
N PRO A 254 -11.86 -10.41 -9.75
CA PRO A 254 -12.47 -11.72 -9.50
C PRO A 254 -11.61 -12.45 -8.45
N PRO A 255 -12.20 -13.28 -7.59
CA PRO A 255 -11.56 -13.79 -6.38
C PRO A 255 -10.38 -14.69 -6.72
N ALA A 256 -9.22 -14.08 -6.95
CA ALA A 256 -8.00 -14.74 -7.38
C ALA A 256 -7.24 -15.33 -6.18
N ASN A 257 -7.71 -15.02 -4.97
CA ASN A 257 -7.09 -15.42 -3.72
C ASN A 257 -7.97 -16.34 -2.87
N THR A 258 -9.11 -16.87 -3.38
CA THR A 258 -9.96 -17.81 -2.61
C THR A 258 -9.15 -18.99 -2.08
N ASP A 259 -8.40 -19.66 -2.95
CA ASP A 259 -7.57 -20.81 -2.54
C ASP A 259 -6.51 -20.41 -1.51
N ALA A 260 -5.94 -19.21 -1.65
CA ALA A 260 -4.95 -18.68 -0.71
C ALA A 260 -5.57 -18.40 0.66
N VAL A 261 -6.73 -17.76 0.74
CA VAL A 261 -7.43 -17.46 2.00
C VAL A 261 -7.88 -18.75 2.70
N LEU A 262 -8.38 -19.74 1.95
CA LEU A 262 -8.72 -21.05 2.48
C LEU A 262 -7.49 -21.79 3.03
N ALA A 263 -6.36 -21.75 2.31
CA ALA A 263 -5.10 -22.32 2.77
C ALA A 263 -4.52 -21.60 3.99
N ASN A 264 -4.69 -20.28 4.10
CA ASN A 264 -4.26 -19.51 5.25
C ASN A 264 -5.09 -19.87 6.50
N ALA A 265 -6.41 -19.99 6.35
CA ALA A 265 -7.30 -20.44 7.42
C ALA A 265 -6.97 -21.86 7.90
N ALA A 266 -6.70 -22.78 6.96
CA ALA A 266 -6.22 -24.12 7.25
C ALA A 266 -4.95 -24.12 8.10
N ARG A 267 -3.94 -23.32 7.71
CA ARG A 267 -2.69 -23.18 8.47
C ARG A 267 -2.89 -22.55 9.84
N ALA A 268 -3.72 -21.52 9.96
CA ALA A 268 -3.97 -20.82 11.21
C ALA A 268 -4.73 -21.69 12.23
N THR A 269 -5.59 -22.59 11.75
CA THR A 269 -6.43 -23.45 12.60
C THR A 269 -5.91 -24.89 12.74
N GLY A 270 -4.93 -25.30 11.94
CA GLY A 270 -4.44 -26.68 11.88
C GLY A 270 -5.43 -27.67 11.27
N ARG A 271 -6.33 -27.21 10.38
CA ARG A 271 -7.40 -28.01 9.75
C ARG A 271 -7.28 -28.00 8.23
N GLU A 272 -8.03 -28.87 7.54
CA GLU A 272 -8.09 -28.88 6.07
C GLU A 272 -8.77 -27.62 5.49
N PRO A 273 -8.34 -27.11 4.32
CA PRO A 273 -8.88 -25.89 3.72
C PRO A 273 -10.34 -26.08 3.31
N SER A 274 -11.23 -25.29 3.91
CA SER A 274 -12.66 -25.29 3.60
C SER A 274 -13.34 -24.00 4.03
N LEU A 275 -14.48 -23.65 3.41
CA LEU A 275 -15.24 -22.45 3.76
C LEU A 275 -15.67 -22.43 5.25
N PRO A 276 -16.16 -23.53 5.86
CA PRO A 276 -16.44 -23.55 7.30
C PRO A 276 -15.22 -23.23 8.16
N VAL A 277 -14.04 -23.74 7.80
CA VAL A 277 -12.79 -23.45 8.54
C VAL A 277 -12.40 -21.97 8.44
N LEU A 278 -12.62 -21.35 7.27
CA LEU A 278 -12.42 -19.91 7.10
C LEU A 278 -13.37 -19.09 7.99
N LEU A 279 -14.64 -19.46 8.05
CA LEU A 279 -15.61 -18.77 8.92
C LEU A 279 -15.27 -18.95 10.40
N ASP A 280 -14.87 -20.16 10.82
CA ASP A 280 -14.44 -20.43 12.19
C ASP A 280 -13.19 -19.59 12.57
N ALA A 281 -12.26 -19.41 11.62
CA ALA A 281 -11.08 -18.55 11.83
C ALA A 281 -11.45 -17.06 11.97
N LEU A 282 -12.45 -16.60 11.21
CA LEU A 282 -12.99 -15.23 11.33
C LEU A 282 -13.66 -15.02 12.68
N ASP A 283 -14.50 -15.95 13.13
CA ASP A 283 -15.14 -15.91 14.45
C ASP A 283 -14.10 -15.95 15.60
N ALA A 284 -12.96 -16.61 15.37
CA ALA A 284 -11.84 -16.62 16.31
C ALA A 284 -10.98 -15.33 16.28
N GLY A 285 -11.33 -14.34 15.45
CA GLY A 285 -10.62 -13.07 15.35
C GLY A 285 -9.29 -13.14 14.60
N LEU A 286 -9.04 -14.20 13.83
CA LEU A 286 -7.76 -14.45 13.13
C LEU A 286 -7.64 -13.67 11.81
N LEU A 287 -8.49 -12.68 11.55
CA LEU A 287 -8.52 -11.90 10.30
C LEU A 287 -7.12 -11.46 9.80
N PRO A 288 -6.21 -10.93 10.64
CA PRO A 288 -4.88 -10.51 10.19
C PRO A 288 -3.98 -11.65 9.67
N ASP A 289 -4.19 -12.88 10.15
CA ASP A 289 -3.38 -14.06 9.80
C ASP A 289 -3.86 -14.74 8.50
N LEU A 290 -5.04 -14.36 8.02
CA LEU A 290 -5.66 -14.90 6.81
C LEU A 290 -5.19 -14.19 5.52
N ALA A 291 -4.43 -13.12 5.64
CA ALA A 291 -3.83 -12.39 4.52
C ALA A 291 -2.29 -12.51 4.53
N PRO A 292 -1.61 -12.32 3.37
CA PRO A 292 -0.16 -12.30 3.30
C PRO A 292 0.43 -11.29 4.28
N ALA A 293 1.51 -11.69 4.96
CA ALA A 293 2.23 -10.78 5.85
C ALA A 293 2.75 -9.57 5.05
N SER A 294 2.52 -8.36 5.56
CA SER A 294 3.11 -7.13 5.03
C SER A 294 4.05 -6.55 6.09
N PRO A 295 5.35 -6.90 6.06
CA PRO A 295 6.34 -6.32 6.95
C PRO A 295 6.42 -4.81 6.70
N GLY A 296 6.24 -4.01 7.74
CA GLY A 296 6.24 -2.54 7.67
C GLY A 296 4.87 -1.88 7.67
N ASP A 297 3.76 -2.64 7.49
CA ASP A 297 2.41 -2.08 7.58
C ASP A 297 1.98 -1.83 9.05
N PRO A 298 1.40 -0.67 9.36
CA PRO A 298 0.67 -0.39 10.62
C PRO A 298 -0.35 -1.46 11.01
N PRO A 299 -0.57 -1.76 12.30
CA PRO A 299 -1.63 -2.66 12.74
C PRO A 299 -3.02 -2.38 12.13
N ARG A 300 -3.48 -1.12 12.11
CA ARG A 300 -4.77 -0.75 11.51
C ARG A 300 -4.77 -0.95 9.99
N VAL A 301 -3.72 -0.53 9.31
CA VAL A 301 -3.59 -0.65 7.85
C VAL A 301 -3.49 -2.11 7.42
N ARG A 302 -2.71 -2.91 8.15
CA ARG A 302 -2.58 -4.35 7.97
C ARG A 302 -3.92 -5.04 8.16
N ARG A 303 -4.67 -4.66 9.19
CA ARG A 303 -6.03 -5.16 9.43
C ARG A 303 -6.97 -4.80 8.29
N GLU A 304 -6.99 -3.55 7.82
CA GLU A 304 -7.85 -3.14 6.69
C GLU A 304 -7.46 -3.82 5.37
N ARG A 305 -6.16 -4.00 5.12
CA ARG A 305 -5.69 -4.78 3.97
C ARG A 305 -6.13 -6.24 4.09
N ALA A 306 -5.96 -6.83 5.27
CA ALA A 306 -6.41 -8.19 5.53
C ALA A 306 -7.92 -8.31 5.37
N ARG A 307 -8.69 -7.34 5.86
CA ARG A 307 -10.14 -7.23 5.68
C ARG A 307 -10.52 -7.26 4.20
N LEU A 308 -9.91 -6.42 3.37
CA LEU A 308 -10.19 -6.37 1.93
C LEU A 308 -9.76 -7.65 1.21
N TYR A 309 -8.58 -8.17 1.51
CA TYR A 309 -8.06 -9.41 0.93
C TYR A 309 -8.94 -10.61 1.29
N VAL A 310 -9.29 -10.76 2.56
CA VAL A 310 -10.11 -11.87 3.06
C VAL A 310 -11.54 -11.75 2.58
N ARG A 311 -12.12 -10.53 2.52
CA ARG A 311 -13.46 -10.29 1.96
C ARG A 311 -13.54 -10.75 0.50
N ASP A 312 -12.51 -10.49 -0.29
CA ASP A 312 -12.44 -10.92 -1.69
C ASP A 312 -12.40 -12.45 -1.81
N GLY A 313 -11.48 -13.09 -1.07
CA GLY A 313 -11.36 -14.56 -1.09
C GLY A 313 -12.61 -15.26 -0.55
N LEU A 314 -13.23 -14.68 0.49
CA LEU A 314 -14.50 -15.14 1.07
C LEU A 314 -15.67 -14.95 0.11
N HIS A 315 -15.72 -13.84 -0.63
CA HIS A 315 -16.72 -13.62 -1.67
C HIS A 315 -16.66 -14.73 -2.71
N GLY A 316 -15.45 -15.11 -3.18
CA GLY A 316 -15.30 -16.22 -4.11
C GLY A 316 -15.76 -17.57 -3.56
N ALA A 317 -15.36 -17.90 -2.34
CA ALA A 317 -15.77 -19.13 -1.68
C ALA A 317 -17.29 -19.20 -1.47
N ALA A 318 -17.91 -18.10 -1.04
CA ALA A 318 -19.34 -18.03 -0.81
C ALA A 318 -20.15 -18.01 -2.12
N ALA A 319 -19.72 -17.26 -3.13
CA ALA A 319 -20.38 -17.20 -4.43
C ALA A 319 -20.38 -18.56 -5.14
N ALA A 320 -19.32 -19.36 -4.99
CA ALA A 320 -19.26 -20.73 -5.49
C ALA A 320 -20.25 -21.67 -4.78
N ALA A 321 -20.54 -21.42 -3.50
CA ALA A 321 -21.46 -22.22 -2.69
C ALA A 321 -22.94 -21.81 -2.83
N LEU A 322 -23.24 -20.59 -3.28
CA LEU A 322 -24.59 -20.05 -3.33
C LEU A 322 -25.34 -20.32 -4.65
N THR A 323 -26.51 -20.97 -4.54
CA THR A 323 -27.44 -21.27 -5.64
C THR A 323 -28.73 -20.44 -5.49
N GLY A 324 -28.78 -19.24 -6.07
CA GLY A 324 -30.00 -18.42 -6.10
C GLY A 324 -29.74 -16.91 -6.20
N ALA A 325 -30.65 -16.17 -6.86
CA ALA A 325 -30.53 -14.73 -7.08
C ALA A 325 -30.66 -13.92 -5.78
N ASP A 326 -31.67 -14.21 -4.95
CA ASP A 326 -31.93 -13.48 -3.70
C ASP A 326 -30.78 -13.61 -2.69
N ALA A 327 -30.17 -14.81 -2.60
CA ALA A 327 -29.02 -15.06 -1.74
C ALA A 327 -27.78 -14.28 -2.20
N ARG A 328 -27.61 -14.08 -3.52
CA ARG A 328 -26.53 -13.24 -4.07
C ARG A 328 -26.75 -11.76 -3.81
N THR A 329 -27.99 -11.30 -3.71
CA THR A 329 -28.31 -9.90 -3.36
C THR A 329 -27.98 -9.57 -1.91
N ALA A 330 -28.18 -10.52 -0.99
CA ALA A 330 -27.84 -10.34 0.44
C ALA A 330 -26.36 -10.59 0.76
N LEU A 331 -25.61 -11.23 -0.15
CA LEU A 331 -24.21 -11.63 0.04
C LEU A 331 -23.27 -10.47 0.42
N PRO A 332 -23.30 -9.28 -0.21
CA PRO A 332 -22.36 -8.21 0.11
C PRO A 332 -22.42 -7.78 1.58
N ALA A 333 -23.63 -7.56 2.13
CA ALA A 333 -23.80 -7.16 3.52
C ALA A 333 -23.35 -8.25 4.51
N ALA A 334 -23.59 -9.53 4.18
CA ALA A 334 -23.13 -10.65 4.99
C ALA A 334 -21.60 -10.81 4.98
N LEU A 335 -20.95 -10.54 3.85
CA LEU A 335 -19.49 -10.51 3.75
C LEU A 335 -18.89 -9.36 4.55
N ASP A 336 -19.49 -8.17 4.48
CA ASP A 336 -19.02 -7.00 5.24
C ASP A 336 -19.10 -7.21 6.75
N ALA A 337 -20.16 -7.86 7.24
CA ALA A 337 -20.30 -8.27 8.64
C ALA A 337 -19.25 -9.33 9.05
N ALA A 338 -19.00 -10.32 8.19
CA ALA A 338 -18.05 -11.40 8.47
C ALA A 338 -16.59 -10.91 8.60
N VAL A 339 -16.25 -9.78 7.96
CA VAL A 339 -14.90 -9.18 8.03
C VAL A 339 -14.86 -7.87 8.82
N ALA A 340 -15.90 -7.56 9.60
CA ALA A 340 -15.98 -6.34 10.39
C ALA A 340 -14.95 -6.31 11.54
N ASP A 341 -14.90 -5.17 12.26
CA ASP A 341 -14.04 -5.04 13.45
C ASP A 341 -14.41 -6.05 14.55
N ASP A 342 -15.70 -6.30 14.70
CA ASP A 342 -16.25 -7.42 15.46
C ASP A 342 -16.87 -8.40 14.45
N PRO A 343 -16.16 -9.48 14.07
CA PRO A 343 -16.61 -10.39 13.02
C PRO A 343 -17.94 -11.06 13.38
N ASP A 344 -18.92 -10.93 12.50
CA ASP A 344 -20.18 -11.67 12.59
C ASP A 344 -20.39 -12.50 11.33
N THR A 345 -20.08 -13.80 11.41
CA THR A 345 -20.29 -14.73 10.30
C THR A 345 -21.70 -15.32 10.27
N ALA A 346 -22.56 -15.05 11.27
CA ALA A 346 -23.88 -15.68 11.36
C ALA A 346 -24.80 -15.38 10.15
N PRO A 347 -24.88 -14.14 9.62
CA PRO A 347 -25.65 -13.85 8.42
C PRO A 347 -25.17 -14.65 7.20
N LEU A 348 -23.85 -14.79 7.05
CA LEU A 348 -23.26 -15.52 5.92
C LEU A 348 -23.51 -17.03 6.05
N ARG A 349 -23.36 -17.59 7.25
CA ARG A 349 -23.69 -18.99 7.53
C ARG A 349 -25.17 -19.29 7.26
N ALA A 350 -26.08 -18.39 7.63
CA ALA A 350 -27.50 -18.54 7.34
C ALA A 350 -27.77 -18.60 5.83
N LEU A 351 -27.16 -17.71 5.04
CA LEU A 351 -27.28 -17.72 3.58
C LEU A 351 -26.80 -19.05 2.97
N LEU A 352 -25.65 -19.57 3.42
CA LEU A 352 -25.07 -20.82 2.93
C LEU A 352 -25.92 -22.05 3.29
N THR A 353 -26.58 -22.03 4.46
CA THR A 353 -27.43 -23.13 4.94
C THR A 353 -28.77 -23.19 4.17
N LEU A 354 -29.34 -22.04 3.82
CA LEU A 354 -30.57 -21.95 3.02
C LEU A 354 -30.40 -22.55 1.61
N THR A 355 -29.18 -22.52 1.07
CA THR A 355 -28.83 -23.10 -0.24
C THR A 355 -28.55 -24.60 -0.20
N THR A 356 -27.96 -25.12 0.87
CA THR A 356 -27.74 -26.58 1.03
C THR A 356 -29.02 -27.32 1.40
N GLY A 357 -29.94 -26.69 2.14
CA GLY A 357 -31.24 -27.27 2.51
C GLY A 357 -32.21 -27.49 1.35
N LYS A 358 -32.13 -26.69 0.27
CA LYS A 358 -32.99 -26.86 -0.93
C LYS A 358 -32.59 -28.05 -1.82
N ALA A 359 -31.36 -28.55 -1.71
CA ALA A 359 -30.90 -29.66 -2.53
C ALA A 359 -31.42 -31.04 -2.07
N ASN A 360 -32.02 -31.14 -0.87
CA ASN A 360 -32.38 -32.42 -0.25
C ASN A 360 -33.90 -32.73 -0.21
N THR A 361 -34.74 -31.97 -0.93
CA THR A 361 -36.21 -32.11 -0.89
C THR A 361 -36.88 -32.62 -2.18
N SER A 362 -36.14 -33.28 -3.06
CA SER A 362 -36.70 -34.13 -4.12
C SER A 362 -35.81 -35.38 -4.16
N TRP A 363 -36.24 -36.59 -3.84
CA TRP A 363 -37.34 -37.35 -4.42
C TRP A 363 -37.82 -38.45 -3.44
N HIS A 364 -39.04 -38.34 -2.92
CA HIS A 364 -39.83 -39.50 -2.51
C HIS A 364 -41.30 -39.15 -2.71
N CYS A 365 -41.82 -39.45 -3.89
CA CYS A 365 -43.24 -39.71 -4.09
C CYS A 365 -43.38 -41.19 -4.44
N SER A 366 -44.36 -41.78 -3.77
CA SER A 366 -44.76 -43.19 -3.73
C SER A 366 -45.14 -43.80 -5.08
#